data_AF-B0EJ09-F1
#
_entry.id   AF-B0EJ09-F1
#
_cell.length_a   1.000
_cell.length_b   1.000
_cell.length_c   1.000
_cell.angle_alpha   90.00
_cell.angle_beta   90.00
_cell.angle_gamma   90.00
#
_symmetry.space_group_name_H-M   'P 1'
#
loop_
_entity.id
_entity.type
_entity.pdbx_description
1 polymer ?
#
loop_
_entity_poly.entity_id
_entity_poly.type
_entity_poly.pdbx_seq_one_letter_code
_entity_poly.pdbx_strand_id
1 'polypeptide(L)'
;MSITVDERIEVLQIEDLKVNTLASYFIDLDGVQELCEDLAELYKKEQTATLGDEKYLRILEKEAYLIEDIALTAINFLNTHKKVLEVMKRCSSKRSKQTKPEKNN
;
A
#
# COMPACT_ATOMS: atom_id res chain seq x y z
N MET A 1 -10.23 -11.11 -25.87
CA MET A 1 -11.57 -11.27 -25.28
C MET A 1 -11.79 -10.13 -24.31
N SER A 2 -12.77 -9.27 -24.58
CA SER A 2 -13.20 -8.20 -23.68
C SER A 2 -14.03 -8.81 -22.57
N ILE A 3 -13.57 -8.68 -21.34
CA ILE A 3 -14.31 -9.11 -20.14
C ILE A 3 -15.63 -8.33 -20.11
N THR A 4 -16.74 -9.05 -20.06
CA THR A 4 -18.09 -8.47 -20.00
C THR A 4 -18.30 -7.75 -18.66
N VAL A 5 -19.26 -6.82 -18.62
CA VAL A 5 -19.57 -6.07 -17.38
C VAL A 5 -20.03 -7.05 -16.28
N ASP A 6 -20.76 -8.09 -16.64
CA ASP A 6 -21.22 -9.13 -15.70
C ASP A 6 -20.05 -9.95 -15.13
N GLU A 7 -19.05 -10.30 -15.95
CA GLU A 7 -17.82 -10.94 -15.46
C GLU A 7 -16.98 -10.02 -14.56
N ARG A 8 -17.05 -8.69 -14.76
CA ARG A 8 -16.42 -7.72 -13.85
C ARG A 8 -17.15 -7.64 -12.50
N ILE A 9 -18.48 -7.75 -12.51
CA ILE A 9 -19.33 -7.71 -11.31
C ILE A 9 -19.08 -8.95 -10.43
N GLU A 10 -18.99 -10.16 -11.01
CA GLU A 10 -18.72 -11.38 -10.22
C GLU A 10 -17.32 -11.40 -9.56
N VAL A 11 -16.34 -10.75 -10.19
CA VAL A 11 -14.95 -10.69 -9.71
C VAL A 11 -14.76 -9.66 -8.60
N LEU A 12 -15.53 -8.57 -8.64
CA LEU A 12 -15.48 -7.47 -7.68
C LEU A 12 -16.74 -7.51 -6.81
N GLN A 13 -16.76 -8.42 -5.82
CA GLN A 13 -17.65 -8.33 -4.66
C GLN A 13 -17.27 -7.13 -3.76
N ILE A 14 -17.13 -5.94 -4.35
CA ILE A 14 -16.95 -4.66 -3.68
C ILE A 14 -18.25 -4.22 -3.00
N GLU A 15 -19.38 -4.86 -3.31
CA GLU A 15 -20.70 -4.67 -2.70
C GLU A 15 -20.67 -4.66 -1.15
N ASP A 16 -19.71 -5.35 -0.54
CA ASP A 16 -19.49 -5.39 0.91
C ASP A 16 -18.81 -4.14 1.52
N LEU A 17 -18.32 -3.22 0.69
CA LEU A 17 -17.60 -2.00 1.10
C LEU A 17 -18.43 -0.75 0.83
N LYS A 18 -18.64 0.05 1.89
CA LYS A 18 -19.26 1.37 1.77
C LYS A 18 -18.30 2.32 1.06
N VAL A 19 -18.83 3.18 0.19
CA VAL A 19 -18.05 4.21 -0.53
C VAL A 19 -17.22 5.05 0.43
N ASN A 20 -17.77 5.44 1.58
CA ASN A 20 -17.05 6.22 2.58
C ASN A 20 -15.84 5.47 3.16
N THR A 21 -15.92 4.14 3.30
CA THR A 21 -14.79 3.32 3.77
C THR A 21 -13.66 3.28 2.75
N LEU A 22 -14.00 3.23 1.46
CA LEU A 22 -13.01 3.31 0.37
C LEU A 22 -12.40 4.72 0.28
N ALA A 23 -13.20 5.76 0.46
CA ALA A 23 -12.69 7.13 0.47
C ALA A 23 -11.66 7.33 1.60
N SER A 24 -11.98 6.92 2.83
CA SER A 24 -11.04 6.95 3.95
C SER A 24 -9.79 6.11 3.70
N TYR A 25 -9.95 4.93 3.07
CA TYR A 25 -8.81 4.09 2.70
C TYR A 25 -7.82 4.80 1.78
N PHE A 26 -8.31 5.49 0.75
CA PHE A 26 -7.42 6.18 -0.19
C PHE A 26 -6.75 7.40 0.45
N ILE A 27 -7.48 8.18 1.25
CA ILE A 27 -6.90 9.32 1.98
C ILE A 27 -5.76 8.86 2.89
N ASP A 28 -5.97 7.79 3.66
CA ASP A 28 -4.94 7.30 4.56
C ASP A 28 -3.77 6.63 3.80
N LEU A 29 -4.02 6.12 2.58
CA LEU A 29 -2.99 5.53 1.73
C LEU A 29 -2.10 6.61 1.13
N ASP A 30 -2.67 7.75 0.75
CA ASP A 30 -1.92 8.93 0.30
C ASP A 30 -0.97 9.40 1.42
N GLY A 31 -1.42 9.40 2.68
CA GLY A 31 -0.55 9.71 3.82
C GLY A 31 0.63 8.74 3.99
N VAL A 32 0.43 7.44 3.74
CA VAL A 32 1.54 6.46 3.73
C VAL A 32 2.49 6.71 2.56
N GLN A 33 1.96 7.08 1.39
CA GLN A 33 2.77 7.42 0.21
C GLN A 33 3.66 8.62 0.48
N GLU A 34 3.12 9.71 1.03
CA GLU A 34 3.88 10.93 1.36
C GLU A 34 5.08 10.61 2.26
N LEU A 35 4.88 9.83 3.33
CA LEU A 35 5.98 9.42 4.20
C LEU A 35 7.05 8.58 3.47
N CYS A 36 6.64 7.72 2.54
CA CYS A 36 7.57 6.94 1.74
C CYS A 36 8.37 7.80 0.74
N GLU A 37 7.74 8.84 0.18
CA GLU A 37 8.40 9.81 -0.70
C GLU A 37 9.44 10.64 0.06
N ASP A 38 9.08 11.10 1.27
CA ASP A 38 10.01 11.80 2.16
C ASP A 38 11.22 10.91 2.51
N LEU A 39 10.99 9.62 2.79
CA LEU A 39 12.07 8.67 3.06
C LEU A 39 12.97 8.48 1.84
N ALA A 40 12.38 8.37 0.65
CA ALA A 40 13.15 8.26 -0.59
C ALA A 40 13.98 9.54 -0.87
N GLU A 41 13.50 10.71 -0.46
CA GLU A 41 14.25 11.96 -0.58
C GLU A 41 15.41 12.03 0.42
N LEU A 42 15.18 11.64 1.68
CA LEU A 42 16.24 11.55 2.70
C LEU A 42 17.35 10.59 2.26
N TYR A 43 16.97 9.42 1.76
CA TYR A 43 17.92 8.43 1.25
C TYR A 43 18.78 8.96 0.10
N LYS A 44 18.19 9.75 -0.81
CA LYS A 44 18.97 10.42 -1.88
C LYS A 44 19.92 11.46 -1.30
N LYS A 45 19.49 12.23 -0.29
CA LYS A 45 20.34 13.22 0.39
C LYS A 45 21.49 12.54 1.11
N GLU A 46 21.24 11.40 1.75
CA GLU A 46 22.24 10.56 2.42
C GLU A 46 23.36 10.17 1.44
N GLN A 47 23.01 9.64 0.27
CA GLN A 47 23.97 9.19 -0.75
C GLN A 47 24.89 10.29 -1.30
N THR A 48 24.48 11.57 -1.16
CA THR A 48 25.26 12.72 -1.64
C THR A 48 25.99 13.46 -0.52
N ALA A 49 25.81 13.04 0.74
CA ALA A 49 26.46 13.64 1.89
C ALA A 49 27.82 12.98 2.18
N THR A 50 28.79 13.77 2.64
CA THR A 50 30.11 13.27 3.03
C THR A 50 30.00 12.52 4.35
N LEU A 51 30.53 11.30 4.40
CA LEU A 51 30.60 10.49 5.62
C LEU A 51 31.34 11.24 6.74
N GLY A 52 30.74 11.23 7.93
CA GLY A 52 31.31 11.88 9.12
C GLY A 52 31.03 13.38 9.25
N ASP A 53 30.34 13.99 8.28
CA ASP A 53 29.80 15.34 8.42
C ASP A 53 28.59 15.33 9.37
N GLU A 54 28.43 16.40 10.16
CA GLU A 54 27.26 16.63 11.01
C GLU A 54 25.97 16.59 10.18
N LYS A 55 26.04 17.04 8.92
CA LYS A 55 24.93 16.95 7.97
C LYS A 55 24.50 15.50 7.70
N TYR A 56 25.45 14.57 7.58
CA TYR A 56 25.16 13.16 7.36
C TYR A 56 24.48 12.54 8.59
N LEU A 57 25.00 12.83 9.79
CA LEU A 57 24.40 12.37 11.04
C LEU A 57 22.95 12.86 11.21
N ARG A 58 22.68 14.14 10.91
CA ARG A 58 21.32 14.69 10.94
C ARG A 58 20.37 14.06 9.93
N ILE A 59 20.87 13.57 8.79
CA ILE A 59 20.06 12.85 7.81
C ILE A 59 19.68 11.48 8.38
N LEU A 60 20.65 10.74 8.93
CA LEU A 60 20.39 9.45 9.56
C LEU A 60 19.40 9.54 10.74
N GLU A 61 19.51 10.56 11.58
CA GLU A 61 18.55 10.79 12.66
C GLU A 61 17.13 10.98 12.11
N LYS A 62 16.96 11.79 11.06
CA LYS A 62 15.66 12.01 10.43
C LYS A 62 15.10 10.75 9.79
N GLU A 63 15.93 9.94 9.15
CA GLU A 63 15.52 8.67 8.58
C GLU A 63 15.04 7.71 9.67
N ALA A 64 15.73 7.65 10.81
CA ALA A 64 15.33 6.80 11.93
C ALA A 64 13.94 7.18 12.46
N TYR A 65 13.68 8.47 12.68
CA TYR A 65 12.36 8.97 13.09
C TYR A 65 11.29 8.67 12.04
N LEU A 66 11.60 8.92 10.76
CA LEU A 66 10.63 8.71 9.69
C LEU A 66 10.27 7.22 9.50
N ILE A 67 11.23 6.31 9.68
CA ILE A 67 10.96 4.87 9.65
C ILE A 67 10.00 4.47 10.79
N GLU A 68 10.17 5.03 11.98
CA GLU A 68 9.26 4.80 13.10
C GLU A 68 7.85 5.32 12.79
N ASP A 69 7.74 6.53 12.25
CA ASP A 69 6.46 7.12 11.84
C ASP A 69 5.77 6.31 10.74
N ILE A 70 6.52 5.82 9.74
CA ILE A 70 6.01 4.92 8.70
C ILE A 70 5.49 3.63 9.34
N ALA A 71 6.24 3.02 10.25
CA ALA A 71 5.84 1.77 10.88
C ALA A 71 4.54 1.94 11.69
N LEU A 72 4.44 3.01 12.49
CA LEU A 72 3.25 3.32 13.27
C LEU A 72 2.06 3.61 12.35
N THR A 73 2.26 4.41 11.30
CA THR A 73 1.22 4.74 10.32
C THR A 73 0.73 3.48 9.59
N ALA A 74 1.65 2.61 9.16
CA ALA A 74 1.32 1.35 8.51
C ALA A 74 0.54 0.41 9.44
N ILE A 75 0.94 0.29 10.72
CA ILE A 75 0.19 -0.51 11.70
C ILE A 75 -1.23 0.03 11.88
N ASN A 76 -1.38 1.35 12.03
CA ASN A 76 -2.68 1.99 12.15
C ASN A 76 -3.53 1.78 10.89
N PHE A 77 -2.93 1.93 9.71
CA PHE A 77 -3.59 1.69 8.43
C PHE A 77 -4.11 0.24 8.31
N LEU A 78 -3.29 -0.74 8.68
CA LEU A 78 -3.67 -2.16 8.68
C LEU A 78 -4.86 -2.43 9.61
N ASN A 79 -4.88 -1.80 10.80
CA ASN A 79 -5.94 -1.97 11.78
C ASN A 79 -7.25 -1.31 11.34
N THR A 80 -7.18 -0.05 10.88
CA THR A 80 -8.34 0.73 10.44
C THR A 80 -8.98 0.14 9.19
N HIS A 81 -8.16 -0.28 8.22
CA HIS A 81 -8.63 -0.70 6.89
C HIS A 81 -8.59 -2.20 6.66
N LYS A 82 -8.51 -3.00 7.74
CA LYS A 82 -8.45 -4.46 7.69
C LYS A 82 -9.50 -5.07 6.75
N LYS A 83 -10.75 -4.60 6.85
CA LYS A 83 -11.86 -5.09 6.02
C LYS A 83 -11.64 -4.82 4.53
N VAL A 84 -11.18 -3.62 4.17
CA VAL A 84 -10.86 -3.26 2.78
C VAL A 84 -9.74 -4.17 2.26
N LEU A 85 -8.67 -4.34 3.04
CA LEU A 85 -7.55 -5.19 2.68
C LEU A 85 -7.95 -6.66 2.50
N GLU A 86 -8.80 -7.20 3.36
CA GLU A 86 -9.31 -8.56 3.25
C GLU A 86 -10.17 -8.77 2.00
N VAL A 87 -11.06 -7.83 1.69
CA VAL A 87 -11.87 -7.86 0.46
C VAL A 87 -10.97 -7.82 -0.77
N MET A 88 -10.01 -6.90 -0.81
CA MET A 88 -9.06 -6.78 -1.94
C MET A 88 -8.21 -8.04 -2.11
N LYS A 89 -7.70 -8.64 -1.02
CA LYS A 89 -6.95 -9.90 -1.04
C LYS A 89 -7.81 -11.07 -1.53
N ARG A 90 -9.08 -11.14 -1.10
CA ARG A 90 -10.04 -12.15 -1.57
C ARG A 90 -10.32 -12.01 -3.07
N CYS A 91 -10.57 -10.79 -3.55
CA CYS A 91 -10.76 -10.50 -4.97
C CYS A 91 -9.51 -10.84 -5.80
N SER A 92 -8.31 -10.56 -5.30
CA SER A 92 -7.05 -10.95 -5.94
C SER A 92 -6.92 -12.48 -6.07
N SER A 93 -7.24 -13.20 -5.00
CA SER A 93 -7.17 -14.67 -4.96
C SER A 93 -8.17 -15.37 -5.89
N LYS A 94 -9.33 -14.75 -6.14
CA LYS A 94 -10.31 -15.26 -7.13
C LYS A 94 -9.79 -15.08 -8.56
N ARG A 95 -9.23 -13.91 -8.88
CA ARG A 95 -8.63 -13.60 -10.20
C ARG A 95 -7.47 -14.53 -10.57
N SER A 96 -6.63 -14.91 -9.61
CA SER A 96 -5.51 -15.82 -9.85
C SER A 96 -5.94 -17.28 -10.05
N LYS A 97 -7.13 -17.67 -9.55
CA LYS A 97 -7.69 -19.01 -9.74
C LYS A 97 -8.42 -19.14 -11.07
N GLN A 98 -9.14 -18.10 -11.52
CA GLN A 98 -9.81 -18.08 -12.83
C GLN A 98 -8.85 -18.09 -14.03
N THR A 99 -7.61 -17.64 -13.84
CA THR A 99 -6.59 -17.60 -14.91
C THR A 99 -5.78 -18.89 -15.06
N LYS A 100 -5.98 -19.89 -14.20
CA LYS A 100 -5.36 -21.22 -14.38
C LYS A 100 -6.28 -22.08 -15.28
N PRO A 101 -5.80 -22.58 -16.43
CA PRO A 101 -6.61 -23.49 -17.25
C PRO A 101 -6.91 -24.76 -16.44
N GLU A 102 -8.18 -25.17 -16.42
CA GLU A 102 -8.57 -26.47 -15.91
C GLU A 102 -7.85 -27.55 -16.72
N LYS A 103 -6.97 -28.31 -16.05
CA LYS A 103 -6.45 -29.55 -16.63
C LYS A 103 -7.59 -30.57 -16.58
N ASN A 104 -8.32 -30.69 -17.68
CA ASN A 104 -9.16 -31.86 -17.90
C ASN A 104 -8.25 -33.09 -18.00
N ASN A 105 -8.40 -34.01 -17.05
CA ASN A 105 -7.93 -35.39 -17.14
C ASN A 105 -9.06 -36.27 -17.68
#